data_AF-A0A7X8CTC3-F1
#
_entry.id   AF-A0A7X8CTC3-F1
#
_cell.length_a   1.000
_cell.length_b   1.000
_cell.length_c   1.000
_cell.angle_alpha   90.00
_cell.angle_beta   90.00
_cell.angle_gamma   90.00
#
_symmetry.space_group_name_H-M   'P 1'
#
loop_
_entity.id
_entity.type
_entity.pdbx_description
1 polymer ?
#
loop_
_entity_poly.entity_id
_entity_poly.type
_entity_poly.pdbx_seq_one_letter_code
_entity_poly.pdbx_strand_id
1 'polypeptide(L)'
;MKRNLIGRRKFFKTLGAGSAVIAANPFIAAAPAKIQEQAKPATNISETSKYPRKPYSMPGKYPGKVVVVKNERSVVDDVPVEEVAYLMLSRSMLELTGQKRLDKAWRLFVSPGEKIGLKVNPVAGKLLSTSHAVVKSVVKQLTECGIDRKDIIIWDRRDMELKDTGFVSENYPGITIKGTEMQDEKGSFTDENGILYGERNIDREWYYWADVDGEYDAETMPYMVNGGKFSYFGRIVTKEIDKIINIPILKNAGGSITNAMKNLAFGSISNTGRLHAQLWNETCAEVCAFPPIRDKVVLNISDGLRGCFNGGPGANPQFICNYNSLLVATDPVALDRIGYDIIAAKRIAEGLQKTPVPESLTFLKMAADLGLGVYEKDKIDLKEIEMS
;
A
#
# COMPACT_ATOMS: atom_id res chain seq x y z
N MET A 1 38.56 0.76 -0.91
CA MET A 1 37.42 1.70 -1.08
C MET A 1 36.43 1.51 0.06
N LYS A 2 36.42 2.42 1.05
CA LYS A 2 35.45 2.41 2.16
C LYS A 2 34.12 2.93 1.62
N ARG A 3 33.16 2.02 1.36
CA ARG A 3 31.79 2.39 0.95
C ARG A 3 31.14 3.24 2.05
N ASN A 4 30.59 4.39 1.66
CA ASN A 4 29.93 5.36 2.52
C ASN A 4 28.71 4.74 3.24
N LEU A 5 28.95 4.17 4.42
CA LEU A 5 27.91 3.70 5.36
C LEU A 5 27.04 4.86 5.92
N ILE A 6 27.44 6.11 5.68
CA ILE A 6 26.82 7.32 6.21
C ILE A 6 25.56 7.73 5.42
N GLY A 7 25.54 7.53 4.08
CA GLY A 7 24.38 7.85 3.22
C GLY A 7 23.17 6.94 3.50
N ARG A 8 23.40 5.62 3.57
CA ARG A 8 22.38 4.61 3.92
C ARG A 8 21.68 4.88 5.26
N ARG A 9 22.43 5.31 6.29
CA ARG A 9 21.84 5.63 7.62
C ARG A 9 21.02 6.92 7.60
N LYS A 10 21.33 7.89 6.74
CA LYS A 10 20.54 9.12 6.60
C LYS A 10 19.23 8.84 5.86
N PHE A 11 19.26 8.05 4.78
CA PHE A 11 18.07 7.68 4.01
C PHE A 11 17.02 6.89 4.82
N PHE A 12 17.46 5.88 5.60
CA PHE A 12 16.56 5.17 6.53
C PHE A 12 16.07 6.06 7.69
N LYS A 13 16.85 7.07 8.11
CA LYS A 13 16.38 8.07 9.07
C LYS A 13 15.34 9.01 8.45
N THR A 14 15.46 9.41 7.19
CA THR A 14 14.47 10.30 6.54
C THR A 14 13.16 9.57 6.22
N LEU A 15 13.20 8.27 5.92
CA LEU A 15 12.00 7.41 5.82
C LEU A 15 11.40 7.04 7.19
N GLY A 16 12.18 7.15 8.29
CA GLY A 16 11.79 6.84 9.66
C GLY A 16 11.50 8.04 10.57
N ALA A 17 11.75 9.28 10.13
CA ALA A 17 11.61 10.50 10.93
C ALA A 17 10.24 11.17 10.78
N GLY A 18 9.16 10.37 10.76
CA GLY A 18 7.80 10.86 10.94
C GLY A 18 7.41 11.10 12.41
N SER A 19 8.31 10.85 13.36
CA SER A 19 8.04 11.01 14.79
C SER A 19 9.34 11.14 15.59
N ALA A 20 9.91 12.35 15.61
CA ALA A 20 10.87 12.72 16.65
C ALA A 20 10.09 13.51 17.72
N VAL A 21 9.75 12.83 18.82
CA VAL A 21 9.37 13.51 20.06
C VAL A 21 10.62 14.21 20.58
N ILE A 22 10.59 15.55 20.62
CA ILE A 22 11.61 16.35 21.29
C ILE A 22 11.49 16.07 22.78
N ALA A 23 12.45 15.34 23.36
CA ALA A 23 12.63 15.31 24.80
C ALA A 23 13.23 16.67 25.22
N ALA A 24 12.37 17.59 25.66
CA ALA A 24 12.81 18.89 26.14
C ALA A 24 13.39 18.76 27.55
N ASN A 25 14.61 19.28 27.70
CA ASN A 25 15.28 19.57 28.96
C ASN A 25 14.41 20.60 29.72
N PRO A 26 13.97 20.38 30.97
CA PRO A 26 13.25 21.39 31.72
C PRO A 26 14.26 22.50 32.10
N PHE A 27 13.82 23.76 32.12
CA PHE A 27 14.62 24.94 32.48
C PHE A 27 15.41 25.65 31.37
N ILE A 28 14.73 26.05 30.28
CA ILE A 28 14.95 27.39 29.70
C ILE A 28 13.57 27.94 29.30
N ALA A 29 13.10 28.96 30.01
CA ALA A 29 11.90 29.70 29.63
C ALA A 29 12.23 30.59 28.42
N ALA A 30 12.12 30.01 27.22
CA ALA A 30 12.09 30.77 25.98
C ALA A 30 10.68 31.34 25.80
N ALA A 31 10.59 32.64 25.50
CA ALA A 31 9.34 33.29 25.13
C ALA A 31 8.62 32.50 24.02
N PRO A 32 7.27 32.46 24.01
CA PRO A 32 6.54 31.72 22.99
C PRO A 32 6.85 32.35 21.62
N ALA A 33 7.71 31.67 20.85
CA ALA A 33 7.82 31.96 19.44
C ALA A 33 6.41 31.77 18.87
N LYS A 34 5.87 32.81 18.22
CA LYS A 34 4.70 32.65 17.37
C LYS A 34 5.06 31.58 16.34
N ILE A 35 4.57 30.36 16.53
CA ILE A 35 4.58 29.33 15.50
C ILE A 35 3.68 29.91 14.42
N GLN A 36 4.30 30.48 13.40
CA GLN A 36 3.59 30.89 12.20
C GLN A 36 3.07 29.59 11.60
N GLU A 37 1.76 29.37 11.68
CA GLU A 37 1.08 28.23 11.08
C GLU A 37 1.41 28.28 9.59
N GLN A 38 2.41 27.53 9.14
CA GLN A 38 2.76 27.47 7.73
C GLN A 38 1.54 26.92 7.02
N ALA A 39 1.01 27.71 6.08
CA ALA A 39 -0.10 27.29 5.25
C ALA A 39 0.29 25.98 4.56
N LYS A 40 -0.59 25.00 4.67
CA LYS A 40 -0.40 23.67 4.10
C LYS A 40 -0.23 23.75 2.57
N PRO A 41 0.74 23.04 1.96
CA PRO A 41 0.97 23.14 0.52
C PRO A 41 -0.28 22.78 -0.30
N ALA A 42 -0.53 23.52 -1.37
CA ALA A 42 -1.64 23.24 -2.29
C ALA A 42 -1.39 21.99 -3.14
N THR A 43 -2.46 21.37 -3.64
CA THR A 43 -2.41 20.18 -4.49
C THR A 43 -3.36 20.32 -5.68
N ASN A 44 -3.26 19.44 -6.68
CA ASN A 44 -4.17 19.44 -7.83
C ASN A 44 -5.40 18.51 -7.65
N ILE A 45 -5.79 18.17 -6.42
CA ILE A 45 -6.94 17.27 -6.17
C ILE A 45 -8.24 17.74 -6.82
N SER A 46 -8.47 19.05 -6.91
CA SER A 46 -9.66 19.62 -7.56
C SER A 46 -9.78 19.21 -9.02
N GLU A 47 -8.69 18.87 -9.69
CA GLU A 47 -8.69 18.41 -11.08
C GLU A 47 -9.34 17.04 -11.26
N THR A 48 -9.39 16.21 -10.20
CA THR A 48 -10.03 14.88 -10.27
C THR A 48 -11.53 14.97 -10.56
N SER A 49 -12.17 16.10 -10.23
CA SER A 49 -13.57 16.39 -10.53
C SER A 49 -13.86 16.48 -12.03
N LYS A 50 -12.85 16.76 -12.86
CA LYS A 50 -12.94 16.79 -14.33
C LYS A 50 -13.19 15.41 -14.93
N TYR A 51 -12.92 14.33 -14.19
CA TYR A 51 -13.01 12.95 -14.65
C TYR A 51 -14.21 12.23 -14.00
N PRO A 52 -15.31 12.01 -14.74
CA PRO A 52 -16.47 11.29 -14.23
C PRO A 52 -16.09 9.91 -13.67
N ARG A 53 -16.77 9.51 -12.59
CA ARG A 53 -16.58 8.17 -12.00
C ARG A 53 -17.18 7.11 -12.91
N LYS A 54 -16.55 5.94 -12.96
CA LYS A 54 -17.06 4.73 -13.59
C LYS A 54 -17.91 3.93 -12.60
N PRO A 55 -18.78 3.01 -13.06
CA PRO A 55 -19.62 2.19 -12.16
C PRO A 55 -18.84 1.35 -11.14
N TYR A 56 -17.57 1.05 -11.43
CA TYR A 56 -16.67 0.28 -10.58
C TYR A 56 -15.57 1.12 -9.93
N SER A 57 -15.66 2.45 -10.00
CA SER A 57 -14.78 3.32 -9.23
C SER A 57 -14.89 2.99 -7.74
N MET A 58 -13.83 3.26 -6.97
CA MET A 58 -13.87 3.22 -5.51
C MET A 58 -15.16 3.87 -4.96
N PRO A 59 -15.76 3.37 -3.87
CA PRO A 59 -15.36 2.22 -3.06
C PRO A 59 -15.64 0.84 -3.68
N GLY A 60 -16.03 0.79 -4.96
CA GLY A 60 -16.30 -0.45 -5.67
C GLY A 60 -17.66 -1.04 -5.32
N LYS A 61 -17.82 -2.35 -5.57
CA LYS A 61 -19.12 -3.04 -5.60
C LYS A 61 -19.79 -3.20 -4.23
N TYR A 62 -19.02 -3.22 -3.15
CA TYR A 62 -19.51 -3.44 -1.78
C TYR A 62 -18.99 -2.35 -0.83
N PRO A 63 -19.47 -1.10 -0.97
CA PRO A 63 -19.07 0.02 -0.10
C PRO A 63 -19.30 -0.32 1.38
N GLY A 64 -18.32 0.00 2.24
CA GLY A 64 -18.43 -0.23 3.69
C GLY A 64 -18.49 -1.68 4.15
N LYS A 65 -18.41 -2.69 3.27
CA LYS A 65 -18.39 -4.10 3.68
C LYS A 65 -16.95 -4.61 3.81
N VAL A 66 -16.61 -5.17 4.97
CA VAL A 66 -15.30 -5.76 5.25
C VAL A 66 -15.48 -7.16 5.79
N VAL A 67 -14.83 -8.15 5.18
CA VAL A 67 -14.77 -9.52 5.70
C VAL A 67 -13.40 -9.74 6.33
N VAL A 68 -13.38 -10.19 7.57
CA VAL A 68 -12.16 -10.60 8.29
C VAL A 68 -12.25 -12.09 8.55
N VAL A 69 -11.37 -12.86 7.95
CA VAL A 69 -11.24 -14.29 8.22
C VAL A 69 -9.99 -14.52 9.04
N LYS A 70 -10.11 -15.29 10.11
CA LYS A 70 -9.01 -15.70 10.97
C LYS A 70 -8.84 -17.21 10.98
N ASN A 71 -7.61 -17.67 11.08
CA ASN A 71 -7.27 -19.08 11.24
C ASN A 71 -5.91 -19.22 11.91
N GLU A 72 -5.85 -19.77 13.12
CA GLU A 72 -4.60 -19.93 13.88
C GLU A 72 -3.57 -20.80 13.14
N ARG A 73 -4.01 -21.71 12.27
CA ARG A 73 -3.13 -22.57 11.46
C ARG A 73 -2.55 -21.87 10.23
N SER A 74 -2.92 -20.61 10.00
CA SER A 74 -2.45 -19.84 8.83
C SER A 74 -0.98 -19.42 8.91
N VAL A 75 -0.38 -19.50 10.10
CA VAL A 75 1.05 -19.30 10.32
C VAL A 75 1.54 -20.37 11.28
N VAL A 76 2.57 -21.13 10.87
CA VAL A 76 3.22 -22.16 11.69
C VAL A 76 4.70 -21.84 11.73
N ASP A 77 5.30 -21.82 12.92
CA ASP A 77 6.71 -21.46 13.13
C ASP A 77 7.10 -20.11 12.48
N ASP A 78 6.20 -19.12 12.58
CA ASP A 78 6.33 -17.79 11.97
C ASP A 78 6.39 -17.80 10.42
N VAL A 79 5.92 -18.88 9.79
CA VAL A 79 5.83 -19.06 8.34
C VAL A 79 4.37 -19.16 7.90
N PRO A 80 3.90 -18.25 6.99
CA PRO A 80 2.56 -18.34 6.42
C PRO A 80 2.33 -19.64 5.63
N VAL A 81 1.19 -20.30 5.87
CA VAL A 81 0.81 -21.56 5.23
C VAL A 81 -0.10 -21.30 4.04
N GLU A 82 0.40 -21.59 2.82
CA GLU A 82 -0.29 -21.29 1.56
C GLU A 82 -1.68 -21.96 1.46
N GLU A 83 -1.79 -23.23 1.83
CA GLU A 83 -3.06 -23.96 1.76
C GLU A 83 -4.14 -23.34 2.66
N VAL A 84 -3.76 -22.88 3.85
CA VAL A 84 -4.68 -22.22 4.78
C VAL A 84 -5.03 -20.82 4.27
N ALA A 85 -4.05 -20.06 3.76
CA ALA A 85 -4.29 -18.77 3.12
C ALA A 85 -5.27 -18.87 1.94
N TYR A 86 -5.16 -19.94 1.14
CA TYR A 86 -6.07 -20.23 0.04
C TYR A 86 -7.50 -20.46 0.53
N LEU A 87 -7.69 -21.22 1.61
CA LEU A 87 -9.01 -21.48 2.21
C LEU A 87 -9.60 -20.21 2.84
N MET A 88 -8.79 -19.42 3.55
CA MET A 88 -9.21 -18.15 4.13
C MET A 88 -9.65 -17.15 3.05
N LEU A 89 -8.89 -17.02 1.97
CA LEU A 89 -9.25 -16.18 0.84
C LEU A 89 -10.53 -16.70 0.16
N SER A 90 -10.66 -18.02 -0.01
CA SER A 90 -11.88 -18.63 -0.57
C SER A 90 -13.11 -18.26 0.25
N ARG A 91 -13.04 -18.43 1.58
CA ARG A 91 -14.13 -18.08 2.49
C ARG A 91 -14.45 -16.59 2.43
N SER A 92 -13.43 -15.74 2.40
CA SER A 92 -13.58 -14.29 2.32
C SER A 92 -14.30 -13.86 1.04
N MET A 93 -13.93 -14.43 -0.10
CA MET A 93 -14.54 -14.10 -1.40
C MET A 93 -16.01 -14.49 -1.48
N LEU A 94 -16.36 -15.68 -0.99
CA LEU A 94 -17.75 -16.14 -0.97
C LEU A 94 -18.60 -15.28 -0.03
N GLU A 95 -18.08 -14.93 1.16
CA GLU A 95 -18.77 -14.08 2.13
C GLU A 95 -18.94 -12.64 1.62
N LEU A 96 -17.89 -12.05 1.05
CA LEU A 96 -17.92 -10.68 0.53
C LEU A 96 -18.98 -10.56 -0.58
N THR A 97 -18.98 -11.51 -1.51
CA THR A 97 -19.80 -11.44 -2.72
C THR A 97 -21.20 -12.04 -2.58
N GLY A 98 -21.42 -12.90 -1.58
CA GLY A 98 -22.63 -13.72 -1.45
C GLY A 98 -22.75 -14.85 -2.48
N GLN A 99 -21.72 -15.08 -3.29
CA GLN A 99 -21.72 -16.15 -4.29
C GLN A 99 -21.48 -17.51 -3.64
N LYS A 100 -22.01 -18.57 -4.25
CA LYS A 100 -21.83 -19.96 -3.77
C LYS A 100 -20.61 -20.67 -4.37
N ARG A 101 -19.98 -20.07 -5.38
CA ARG A 101 -18.82 -20.63 -6.08
C ARG A 101 -17.76 -19.57 -6.31
N LEU A 102 -16.49 -19.95 -6.20
CA LEU A 102 -15.35 -19.04 -6.33
C LEU A 102 -15.22 -18.44 -7.73
N ASP A 103 -15.46 -19.23 -8.78
CA ASP A 103 -15.48 -18.73 -10.16
C ASP A 103 -16.48 -17.58 -10.32
N LYS A 104 -17.69 -17.72 -9.77
CA LYS A 104 -18.70 -16.66 -9.81
C LYS A 104 -18.34 -15.47 -8.93
N ALA A 105 -17.68 -15.68 -7.79
CA ALA A 105 -17.20 -14.60 -6.92
C ALA A 105 -16.14 -13.74 -7.61
N TRP A 106 -15.08 -14.36 -8.15
CA TRP A 106 -14.00 -13.64 -8.83
C TRP A 106 -14.45 -12.94 -10.11
N ARG A 107 -15.36 -13.55 -10.88
CA ARG A 107 -15.90 -12.98 -12.12
C ARG A 107 -16.72 -11.69 -11.92
N LEU A 108 -17.01 -11.30 -10.67
CA LEU A 108 -17.59 -9.99 -10.37
C LEU A 108 -16.56 -8.85 -10.43
N PHE A 109 -15.26 -9.18 -10.36
CA PHE A 109 -14.15 -8.21 -10.28
C PHE A 109 -13.23 -8.27 -11.50
N VAL A 110 -13.07 -9.45 -12.12
CA VAL A 110 -12.14 -9.70 -13.22
C VAL A 110 -12.72 -10.63 -14.30
N SER A 111 -12.28 -10.47 -15.55
CA SER A 111 -12.74 -11.23 -16.74
C SER A 111 -11.56 -11.80 -17.53
N PRO A 112 -11.72 -12.90 -18.31
CA PRO A 112 -10.65 -13.41 -19.15
C PRO A 112 -10.22 -12.32 -20.15
N GLY A 113 -8.92 -12.21 -20.42
CA GLY A 113 -8.37 -11.24 -21.36
C GLY A 113 -8.13 -9.84 -20.77
N GLU A 114 -8.63 -9.54 -19.56
CA GLU A 114 -8.22 -8.32 -18.83
C GLU A 114 -6.81 -8.49 -18.25
N LYS A 115 -5.99 -7.43 -18.31
CA LYS A 115 -4.71 -7.36 -17.61
C LYS A 115 -4.90 -7.02 -16.14
N ILE A 116 -4.54 -7.93 -15.25
CA ILE A 116 -4.76 -7.84 -13.81
C ILE A 116 -3.46 -7.51 -13.08
N GLY A 117 -3.39 -6.35 -12.45
CA GLY A 117 -2.27 -5.94 -11.61
C GLY A 117 -2.46 -6.36 -10.16
N LEU A 118 -1.56 -7.18 -9.61
CA LEU A 118 -1.47 -7.51 -8.18
C LEU A 118 -0.49 -6.55 -7.49
N LYS A 119 -1.02 -5.57 -6.76
CA LYS A 119 -0.22 -4.58 -6.05
C LYS A 119 0.23 -5.12 -4.69
N VAL A 120 1.46 -5.62 -4.60
CA VAL A 120 2.04 -6.15 -3.35
C VAL A 120 2.72 -5.04 -2.54
N ASN A 121 3.30 -5.37 -1.39
CA ASN A 121 4.07 -4.47 -0.52
C ASN A 121 5.40 -5.13 -0.10
N PRO A 122 6.53 -4.79 -0.74
CA PRO A 122 7.84 -5.32 -0.40
C PRO A 122 8.65 -4.42 0.56
N VAL A 123 8.14 -3.24 0.90
CA VAL A 123 8.91 -2.11 1.48
C VAL A 123 9.60 -2.42 2.81
N ALA A 124 9.01 -3.28 3.65
CA ALA A 124 9.62 -3.66 4.94
C ALA A 124 10.63 -4.83 4.80
N GLY A 125 10.92 -5.24 3.57
CA GLY A 125 11.95 -6.22 3.23
C GLY A 125 11.56 -7.67 3.57
N LYS A 126 12.57 -8.57 3.52
CA LYS A 126 12.40 -10.02 3.72
C LYS A 126 11.73 -10.38 5.06
N LEU A 127 11.88 -9.55 6.08
CA LEU A 127 11.32 -9.80 7.40
C LEU A 127 9.79 -9.65 7.41
N LEU A 128 9.26 -8.65 6.71
CA LEU A 128 7.83 -8.36 6.64
C LEU A 128 7.49 -7.75 5.28
N SER A 129 7.03 -8.60 4.37
CA SER A 129 6.50 -8.23 3.06
C SER A 129 5.18 -8.97 2.83
N THR A 130 4.41 -8.58 1.80
CA THR A 130 3.21 -9.34 1.42
C THR A 130 3.60 -10.81 1.24
N SER A 131 2.93 -11.72 1.94
CA SER A 131 3.33 -13.12 1.95
C SER A 131 3.12 -13.77 0.59
N HIS A 132 4.08 -14.61 0.20
CA HIS A 132 3.93 -15.45 -0.98
C HIS A 132 2.72 -16.38 -0.88
N ALA A 133 2.37 -16.84 0.34
CA ALA A 133 1.19 -17.65 0.61
C ALA A 133 -0.09 -16.97 0.11
N VAL A 134 -0.31 -15.69 0.43
CA VAL A 134 -1.49 -14.93 -0.03
C VAL A 134 -1.42 -14.67 -1.53
N VAL A 135 -0.28 -14.24 -2.07
CA VAL A 135 -0.18 -13.91 -3.51
C VAL A 135 -0.36 -15.16 -4.38
N LYS A 136 0.24 -16.30 -4.00
CA LYS A 136 0.04 -17.57 -4.71
C LYS A 136 -1.41 -18.05 -4.60
N SER A 137 -2.06 -17.85 -3.45
CA SER A 137 -3.49 -18.14 -3.29
C SER A 137 -4.36 -17.30 -4.23
N VAL A 138 -4.08 -16.00 -4.36
CA VAL A 138 -4.77 -15.11 -5.31
C VAL A 138 -4.54 -15.59 -6.74
N VAL A 139 -3.29 -15.84 -7.14
CA VAL A 139 -2.95 -16.35 -8.47
C VAL A 139 -3.67 -17.67 -8.75
N LYS A 140 -3.63 -18.62 -7.82
CA LYS A 140 -4.28 -19.93 -7.96
C LYS A 140 -5.78 -19.77 -8.20
N GLN A 141 -6.48 -19.01 -7.35
CA GLN A 141 -7.91 -18.78 -7.53
C GLN A 141 -8.23 -18.05 -8.84
N LEU A 142 -7.45 -17.03 -9.22
CA LEU A 142 -7.63 -16.34 -10.51
C LEU A 142 -7.48 -17.32 -11.69
N THR A 143 -6.46 -18.19 -11.68
CA THR A 143 -6.23 -19.17 -12.74
C THR A 143 -7.33 -20.23 -12.81
N GLU A 144 -7.81 -20.73 -11.67
CA GLU A 144 -8.95 -21.66 -11.60
C GLU A 144 -10.25 -21.02 -12.11
N CYS A 145 -10.37 -19.69 -11.99
CA CYS A 145 -11.48 -18.96 -12.55
C CYS A 145 -11.36 -18.75 -14.07
N GLY A 146 -10.19 -19.00 -14.67
CA GLY A 146 -9.90 -18.85 -16.10
C GLY A 146 -9.25 -17.50 -16.45
N ILE A 147 -8.42 -16.95 -15.57
CA ILE A 147 -7.50 -15.84 -15.90
C ILE A 147 -6.14 -16.45 -16.25
N ASP A 148 -5.60 -16.14 -17.43
CA ASP A 148 -4.30 -16.66 -17.83
C ASP A 148 -3.17 -15.98 -17.04
N ARG A 149 -2.13 -16.75 -16.67
CA ARG A 149 -0.98 -16.22 -15.93
C ARG A 149 -0.28 -15.06 -16.67
N LYS A 150 -0.23 -15.11 -18.01
CA LYS A 150 0.33 -14.04 -18.88
C LYS A 150 -0.46 -12.72 -18.82
N ASP A 151 -1.66 -12.75 -18.27
CA ASP A 151 -2.51 -11.57 -18.08
C ASP A 151 -2.39 -11.01 -16.66
N ILE A 152 -1.55 -11.62 -15.80
CA ILE A 152 -1.28 -11.17 -14.45
C ILE A 152 0.07 -10.44 -14.42
N ILE A 153 0.10 -9.27 -13.76
CA ILE A 153 1.30 -8.51 -13.45
C ILE A 153 1.39 -8.35 -11.93
N ILE A 154 2.44 -8.85 -11.29
CA ILE A 154 2.75 -8.52 -9.89
C ILE A 154 3.63 -7.27 -9.89
N TRP A 155 3.23 -6.25 -9.15
CA TRP A 155 3.90 -4.96 -9.22
C TRP A 155 3.97 -4.23 -7.89
N ASP A 156 4.95 -3.35 -7.81
CA ASP A 156 5.16 -2.33 -6.80
C ASP A 156 5.89 -1.15 -7.47
N ARG A 157 6.22 -0.10 -6.71
CA ARG A 157 7.03 1.00 -7.21
C ARG A 157 8.47 0.55 -7.48
N ARG A 158 9.07 -0.29 -6.63
CA ARG A 158 10.50 -0.65 -6.70
C ARG A 158 10.72 -2.09 -7.11
N ASP A 159 11.27 -2.27 -8.30
CA ASP A 159 11.61 -3.58 -8.86
C ASP A 159 12.62 -4.34 -7.97
N MET A 160 13.57 -3.61 -7.38
CA MET A 160 14.61 -4.24 -6.57
C MET A 160 14.07 -4.76 -5.24
N GLU A 161 13.08 -4.07 -4.66
CA GLU A 161 12.42 -4.54 -3.43
C GLU A 161 11.55 -5.78 -3.71
N LEU A 162 10.91 -5.85 -4.88
CA LEU A 162 10.20 -7.06 -5.34
C LEU A 162 11.17 -8.25 -5.45
N LYS A 163 12.29 -8.06 -6.14
CA LYS A 163 13.33 -9.09 -6.30
C LYS A 163 13.90 -9.53 -4.95
N ASP A 164 14.23 -8.58 -4.08
CA ASP A 164 14.77 -8.84 -2.74
C ASP A 164 13.79 -9.63 -1.87
N THR A 165 12.49 -9.49 -2.08
CA THR A 165 11.46 -10.21 -1.34
C THR A 165 11.01 -11.49 -2.02
N GLY A 166 11.61 -11.87 -3.16
CA GLY A 166 11.34 -13.15 -3.83
C GLY A 166 10.20 -13.12 -4.85
N PHE A 167 9.67 -11.94 -5.18
CA PHE A 167 8.80 -11.77 -6.34
C PHE A 167 9.68 -11.74 -7.60
N VAL A 168 10.01 -12.94 -8.08
CA VAL A 168 10.83 -13.17 -9.27
C VAL A 168 10.16 -14.21 -10.17
N SER A 169 10.50 -14.22 -11.44
CA SER A 169 9.88 -15.07 -12.46
C SER A 169 10.00 -16.57 -12.13
N GLU A 170 11.07 -16.98 -11.45
CA GLU A 170 11.31 -18.36 -11.02
C GLU A 170 10.23 -18.84 -10.02
N ASN A 171 9.81 -17.95 -9.11
CA ASN A 171 8.76 -18.23 -8.14
C ASN A 171 7.35 -18.04 -8.73
N TYR A 172 7.25 -17.30 -9.84
CA TYR A 172 5.99 -16.94 -10.50
C TYR A 172 6.06 -17.16 -12.02
N PRO A 173 6.24 -18.41 -12.48
CA PRO A 173 6.39 -18.70 -13.90
C PRO A 173 5.17 -18.23 -14.70
N GLY A 174 5.41 -17.62 -15.86
CA GLY A 174 4.38 -17.10 -16.76
C GLY A 174 3.64 -15.86 -16.27
N ILE A 175 4.08 -15.22 -15.18
CA ILE A 175 3.54 -13.96 -14.65
C ILE A 175 4.60 -12.87 -14.79
N THR A 176 4.21 -11.67 -15.22
CA THR A 176 5.14 -10.54 -15.29
C THR A 176 5.36 -9.95 -13.90
N ILE A 177 6.61 -9.75 -13.51
CA ILE A 177 6.98 -8.97 -12.32
C ILE A 177 7.54 -7.63 -12.78
N LYS A 178 7.06 -6.51 -12.20
CA LYS A 178 7.47 -5.19 -12.67
C LYS A 178 7.46 -4.11 -11.58
N GLY A 179 8.55 -3.35 -11.49
CA GLY A 179 8.61 -2.07 -10.79
C GLY A 179 8.61 -0.86 -11.72
N THR A 180 8.21 0.30 -11.21
CA THR A 180 8.37 1.59 -11.92
C THR A 180 9.83 2.06 -11.84
N GLU A 181 10.37 2.11 -10.64
CA GLU A 181 11.79 2.30 -10.33
C GLU A 181 12.51 0.96 -10.54
N MET A 182 13.51 0.92 -11.43
CA MET A 182 14.17 -0.34 -11.80
C MET A 182 15.65 -0.17 -12.13
N GLN A 183 16.37 -1.28 -12.04
CA GLN A 183 17.75 -1.41 -12.51
C GLN A 183 17.82 -2.39 -13.68
N ASP A 184 18.88 -2.27 -14.50
CA ASP A 184 19.28 -3.32 -15.43
C ASP A 184 19.91 -4.53 -14.71
N GLU A 185 20.32 -5.54 -15.48
CA GLU A 185 20.96 -6.75 -14.97
C GLU A 185 22.31 -6.50 -14.27
N LYS A 186 22.95 -5.35 -14.54
CA LYS A 186 24.22 -4.94 -13.92
C LYS A 186 24.01 -4.09 -12.66
N GLY A 187 22.76 -3.81 -12.29
CA GLY A 187 22.41 -2.98 -11.14
C GLY A 187 22.49 -1.47 -11.43
N SER A 188 22.56 -1.06 -12.70
CA SER A 188 22.50 0.35 -13.10
C SER A 188 21.05 0.84 -13.16
N PHE A 189 20.80 2.05 -12.65
CA PHE A 189 19.50 2.71 -12.80
C PHE A 189 19.36 3.49 -14.12
N THR A 190 20.47 3.75 -14.80
CA THR A 190 20.52 4.53 -16.03
C THR A 190 20.99 3.70 -17.21
N ASP A 191 20.53 4.08 -18.39
CA ASP A 191 21.09 3.61 -19.66
C ASP A 191 22.47 4.22 -19.97
N GLU A 192 23.01 3.91 -21.14
CA GLU A 192 24.28 4.43 -21.66
C GLU A 192 24.31 5.96 -21.86
N ASN A 193 23.15 6.61 -21.94
CA ASN A 193 23.01 8.05 -22.09
C ASN A 193 22.76 8.76 -20.74
N GLY A 194 22.77 8.03 -19.63
CA GLY A 194 22.50 8.57 -18.29
C GLY A 194 21.01 8.80 -17.99
N ILE A 195 20.09 8.29 -18.82
CA ILE A 195 18.64 8.42 -18.61
C ILE A 195 18.18 7.31 -17.67
N LEU A 196 17.44 7.66 -16.63
CA LEU A 196 16.89 6.67 -15.70
C LEU A 196 15.89 5.75 -16.41
N TYR A 197 16.01 4.44 -16.21
CA TYR A 197 15.01 3.49 -16.72
C TYR A 197 13.60 3.81 -16.19
N GLY A 198 13.50 4.29 -14.94
CA GLY A 198 12.25 4.71 -14.34
C GLY A 198 11.55 5.87 -15.08
N GLU A 199 12.29 6.75 -15.77
CA GLU A 199 11.69 7.85 -16.53
C GLU A 199 10.84 7.35 -17.70
N ARG A 200 11.20 6.19 -18.26
CA ARG A 200 10.45 5.52 -19.32
C ARG A 200 9.20 4.82 -18.79
N ASN A 201 9.15 4.58 -17.48
CA ASN A 201 8.09 3.83 -16.79
C ASN A 201 7.05 4.73 -16.13
N ILE A 202 7.20 6.06 -16.18
CA ILE A 202 6.19 7.02 -15.71
C ILE A 202 5.39 7.61 -16.86
N ASP A 203 4.18 8.08 -16.55
CA ASP A 203 3.27 8.70 -17.50
C ASP A 203 3.10 10.19 -17.18
N ARG A 204 3.64 11.05 -18.04
CA ARG A 204 3.63 12.51 -17.77
C ARG A 204 2.26 13.17 -17.93
N GLU A 205 1.31 12.47 -18.57
CA GLU A 205 -0.08 12.91 -18.72
C GLU A 205 -0.89 12.74 -17.43
N TRP A 206 -0.45 11.83 -16.54
CA TRP A 206 -1.10 11.55 -15.26
C TRP A 206 -0.16 11.92 -14.12
N TYR A 207 -0.54 12.93 -13.33
CA TYR A 207 0.28 13.39 -12.22
C TYR A 207 -0.54 13.83 -11.01
N TYR A 208 0.09 13.69 -9.85
CA TYR A 208 -0.25 14.39 -8.62
C TYR A 208 0.75 15.54 -8.44
N TRP A 209 0.25 16.77 -8.56
CA TRP A 209 1.03 17.97 -8.32
C TRP A 209 0.80 18.46 -6.90
N ALA A 210 1.86 18.91 -6.25
CA ALA A 210 1.80 19.52 -4.94
C ALA A 210 2.82 20.66 -4.85
N ASP A 211 2.46 21.74 -4.16
CA ASP A 211 3.29 22.93 -3.97
C ASP A 211 4.43 22.73 -2.95
N VAL A 212 5.09 21.58 -3.04
CA VAL A 212 6.25 21.20 -2.25
C VAL A 212 7.25 20.57 -3.20
N ASP A 213 8.51 21.00 -3.08
CA ASP A 213 9.63 20.45 -3.83
C ASP A 213 10.50 19.58 -2.92
N GLY A 214 11.31 18.70 -3.50
CA GLY A 214 12.27 17.86 -2.80
C GLY A 214 13.62 17.89 -3.50
N GLU A 215 14.68 18.12 -2.73
CA GLU A 215 16.05 18.01 -3.22
C GLU A 215 16.54 16.56 -3.06
N TYR A 216 17.04 15.98 -4.16
CA TYR A 216 17.57 14.63 -4.19
C TYR A 216 18.98 14.62 -4.77
N ASP A 217 19.89 13.91 -4.10
CA ASP A 217 21.22 13.64 -4.62
C ASP A 217 21.19 12.51 -5.66
N ALA A 218 22.33 12.26 -6.32
CA ALA A 218 22.47 11.21 -7.32
C ALA A 218 22.20 9.79 -6.78
N GLU A 219 22.32 9.56 -5.47
CA GLU A 219 21.99 8.27 -4.84
C GLU A 219 20.48 8.09 -4.67
N THR A 220 19.74 9.17 -4.40
CA THR A 220 18.31 9.17 -4.09
C THR A 220 17.45 9.36 -5.33
N MET A 221 17.92 10.13 -6.32
CA MET A 221 17.20 10.46 -7.55
C MET A 221 16.65 9.22 -8.28
N PRO A 222 17.39 8.11 -8.43
CA PRO A 222 16.84 6.92 -9.09
C PRO A 222 15.60 6.32 -8.42
N TYR A 223 15.47 6.49 -7.10
CA TYR A 223 14.32 6.05 -6.31
C TYR A 223 13.17 7.05 -6.29
N MET A 224 13.34 8.20 -6.93
CA MET A 224 12.30 9.23 -7.09
C MET A 224 11.90 9.42 -8.55
N VAL A 225 12.75 9.00 -9.50
CA VAL A 225 12.61 9.12 -10.96
C VAL A 225 12.64 10.57 -11.49
N ASN A 226 12.03 11.52 -10.80
CA ASN A 226 12.05 12.93 -11.16
C ASN A 226 12.05 13.85 -9.92
N GLY A 227 12.63 15.05 -10.05
CA GLY A 227 12.52 16.12 -9.06
C GLY A 227 11.32 17.03 -9.31
N GLY A 228 11.30 18.18 -8.62
CA GLY A 228 10.28 19.21 -8.79
C GLY A 228 8.97 18.90 -8.06
N LYS A 229 7.92 19.63 -8.44
CA LYS A 229 6.59 19.59 -7.78
C LYS A 229 5.64 18.51 -8.29
N PHE A 230 6.08 17.67 -9.22
CA PHE A 230 5.24 16.65 -9.86
C PHE A 230 5.58 15.23 -9.39
N SER A 231 4.55 14.45 -9.09
CA SER A 231 4.61 13.00 -8.94
C SER A 231 3.82 12.36 -10.08
N TYR A 232 4.49 11.61 -10.95
CA TYR A 232 3.85 11.01 -12.13
C TYR A 232 3.39 9.59 -11.82
N PHE A 233 2.22 9.20 -12.32
CA PHE A 233 1.74 7.83 -12.17
C PHE A 233 2.59 6.88 -13.02
N GLY A 234 2.84 5.67 -12.49
CA GLY A 234 3.50 4.61 -13.24
C GLY A 234 2.67 4.16 -14.44
N ARG A 235 3.31 3.89 -15.57
CA ARG A 235 2.67 3.34 -16.77
C ARG A 235 1.96 2.01 -16.51
N ILE A 236 2.41 1.28 -15.50
CA ILE A 236 1.75 0.06 -15.01
C ILE A 236 0.26 0.34 -14.77
N VAL A 237 -0.07 1.38 -14.00
CA VAL A 237 -1.46 1.71 -13.64
C VAL A 237 -2.17 2.55 -14.69
N THR A 238 -1.47 3.29 -15.55
CA THR A 238 -2.13 4.12 -16.58
C THR A 238 -2.40 3.34 -17.86
N LYS A 239 -1.45 2.52 -18.33
CA LYS A 239 -1.41 1.96 -19.69
C LYS A 239 -1.37 0.43 -19.77
N GLU A 240 -0.93 -0.28 -18.73
CA GLU A 240 -0.62 -1.72 -18.85
C GLU A 240 -1.64 -2.66 -18.21
N ILE A 241 -2.34 -2.20 -17.16
CA ILE A 241 -3.37 -3.00 -16.47
C ILE A 241 -4.76 -2.40 -16.62
N ASP A 242 -5.76 -3.27 -16.64
CA ASP A 242 -7.18 -2.92 -16.67
C ASP A 242 -7.75 -2.84 -15.25
N LYS A 243 -7.31 -3.75 -14.36
CA LYS A 243 -7.79 -3.90 -12.99
C LYS A 243 -6.64 -4.01 -12.00
N ILE A 244 -6.85 -3.51 -10.78
CA ILE A 244 -5.93 -3.62 -9.65
C ILE A 244 -6.58 -4.44 -8.54
N ILE A 245 -5.88 -5.48 -8.09
CA ILE A 245 -6.12 -6.16 -6.82
C ILE A 245 -4.99 -5.73 -5.88
N ASN A 246 -5.33 -5.02 -4.82
CA ASN A 246 -4.39 -4.48 -3.86
C ASN A 246 -4.16 -5.48 -2.72
N ILE A 247 -2.90 -5.82 -2.44
CA ILE A 247 -2.53 -6.83 -1.44
C ILE A 247 -1.54 -6.23 -0.42
N PRO A 248 -1.98 -5.25 0.41
CA PRO A 248 -1.14 -4.61 1.41
C PRO A 248 -0.87 -5.55 2.60
N ILE A 249 0.02 -5.12 3.50
CA ILE A 249 0.27 -5.80 4.78
C ILE A 249 -0.42 -5.02 5.89
N LEU A 250 -1.01 -5.72 6.85
CA LEU A 250 -1.55 -5.15 8.07
C LEU A 250 -0.41 -4.64 8.97
N LYS A 251 0.02 -3.40 8.73
CA LYS A 251 1.16 -2.78 9.42
C LYS A 251 0.97 -1.31 9.75
N ASN A 252 1.63 -0.86 10.81
CA ASN A 252 1.64 0.54 11.22
C ASN A 252 2.63 1.41 10.42
N ALA A 253 2.49 2.73 10.49
CA ALA A 253 3.62 3.66 10.44
C ALA A 253 3.32 4.90 11.30
N GLY A 254 4.28 5.27 12.15
CA GLY A 254 4.02 6.24 13.21
C GLY A 254 2.79 5.84 14.04
N GLY A 255 1.95 6.81 14.38
CA GLY A 255 0.68 6.59 15.08
C GLY A 255 -0.41 5.90 14.26
N SER A 256 -0.26 5.86 12.93
CA SER A 256 -1.29 5.37 12.00
C SER A 256 -0.94 4.00 11.37
N ILE A 257 -1.63 3.65 10.28
CA ILE A 257 -1.43 2.44 9.47
C ILE A 257 -0.98 2.76 8.05
N THR A 258 -0.39 1.78 7.38
CA THR A 258 0.11 1.91 5.99
C THR A 258 -0.43 0.84 5.05
N ASN A 259 -1.68 0.47 5.29
CA ASN A 259 -2.37 -0.66 4.68
C ASN A 259 -2.83 -0.33 3.24
N ALA A 260 -4.12 -0.43 2.89
CA ALA A 260 -4.57 -0.35 1.50
C ALA A 260 -4.33 1.00 0.84
N MET A 261 -4.75 2.11 1.44
CA MET A 261 -4.71 3.44 0.80
C MET A 261 -3.27 3.88 0.54
N LYS A 262 -2.39 3.73 1.54
CA LYS A 262 -0.97 4.10 1.39
C LYS A 262 -0.24 3.18 0.41
N ASN A 263 -0.55 1.88 0.40
CA ASN A 263 0.06 0.93 -0.53
C ASN A 263 -0.24 1.27 -1.99
N LEU A 264 -1.46 1.77 -2.26
CA LEU A 264 -1.87 2.28 -3.56
C LEU A 264 -1.20 3.63 -3.86
N ALA A 265 -1.42 4.64 -3.02
CA ALA A 265 -1.00 6.00 -3.26
C ALA A 265 0.52 6.11 -3.51
N PHE A 266 1.32 5.74 -2.51
CA PHE A 266 2.78 5.86 -2.59
C PHE A 266 3.41 4.81 -3.51
N GLY A 267 2.71 3.69 -3.75
CA GLY A 267 3.18 2.63 -4.64
C GLY A 267 2.97 2.93 -6.12
N SER A 268 2.14 3.92 -6.46
CA SER A 268 1.70 4.16 -7.85
C SER A 268 2.28 5.40 -8.50
N ILE A 269 2.95 6.27 -7.74
CA ILE A 269 3.49 7.54 -8.25
C ILE A 269 4.99 7.68 -7.94
N SER A 270 5.68 8.45 -8.77
CA SER A 270 7.08 8.85 -8.57
C SER A 270 7.23 10.02 -7.58
N ASN A 271 8.47 10.41 -7.29
CA ASN A 271 8.81 11.62 -6.53
C ASN A 271 8.07 11.76 -5.19
N THR A 272 7.98 10.67 -4.43
CA THR A 272 7.16 10.64 -3.21
C THR A 272 7.88 11.16 -1.96
N GLY A 273 9.21 11.31 -1.99
CA GLY A 273 10.01 11.73 -0.84
C GLY A 273 9.51 13.05 -0.24
N ARG A 274 9.35 14.07 -1.08
CA ARG A 274 8.85 15.41 -0.72
C ARG A 274 7.45 15.41 -0.07
N LEU A 275 6.64 14.38 -0.28
CA LEU A 275 5.26 14.32 0.21
C LEU A 275 5.14 13.84 1.65
N HIS A 276 6.15 13.16 2.19
CA HIS A 276 6.04 12.50 3.50
C HIS A 276 5.98 13.48 4.68
N ALA A 277 6.67 14.62 4.59
CA ALA A 277 6.82 15.53 5.71
C ALA A 277 5.54 16.37 5.97
N GLN A 278 4.95 16.92 4.92
CA GLN A 278 3.84 17.88 5.05
C GLN A 278 2.51 17.34 4.49
N LEU A 279 2.56 16.35 3.59
CA LEU A 279 1.40 15.91 2.79
C LEU A 279 1.08 14.42 2.96
N TRP A 280 1.46 13.80 4.06
CA TRP A 280 1.28 12.34 4.24
C TRP A 280 -0.19 11.93 4.16
N ASN A 281 -1.10 12.65 4.84
CA ASN A 281 -2.52 12.34 4.83
C ASN A 281 -3.14 12.56 3.45
N GLU A 282 -2.87 13.73 2.85
CA GLU A 282 -3.32 14.12 1.51
C GLU A 282 -2.88 13.10 0.50
N THR A 283 -1.60 12.74 0.49
CA THR A 283 -1.07 11.79 -0.48
C THR A 283 -1.77 10.44 -0.35
N CYS A 284 -2.01 9.95 0.86
CA CYS A 284 -2.74 8.69 1.06
C CYS A 284 -4.19 8.76 0.54
N ALA A 285 -4.87 9.91 0.66
CA ALA A 285 -6.26 10.09 0.24
C ALA A 285 -6.41 10.52 -1.23
N GLU A 286 -5.80 11.64 -1.60
CA GLU A 286 -5.96 12.37 -2.85
C GLU A 286 -5.44 11.60 -4.05
N VAL A 287 -4.29 10.92 -3.94
CA VAL A 287 -3.73 10.13 -5.06
C VAL A 287 -4.68 9.01 -5.48
N CYS A 288 -5.37 8.40 -4.52
CA CYS A 288 -6.37 7.36 -4.77
C CYS A 288 -7.63 7.90 -5.47
N ALA A 289 -7.86 9.23 -5.50
CA ALA A 289 -8.97 9.84 -6.22
C ALA A 289 -8.70 10.03 -7.73
N PHE A 290 -7.47 9.84 -8.20
CA PHE A 290 -7.16 9.95 -9.62
C PHE A 290 -7.59 8.69 -10.40
N PRO A 291 -8.14 8.83 -11.62
CA PRO A 291 -8.62 7.72 -12.45
C PRO A 291 -7.69 6.50 -12.60
N PRO A 292 -6.35 6.64 -12.74
CA PRO A 292 -5.46 5.48 -12.84
C PRO A 292 -5.57 4.51 -11.66
N ILE A 293 -6.02 4.99 -10.49
CA ILE A 293 -6.25 4.19 -9.29
C ILE A 293 -7.73 4.06 -8.97
N ARG A 294 -8.43 5.20 -8.81
CA ARG A 294 -9.85 5.28 -8.42
C ARG A 294 -10.71 4.35 -9.24
N ASP A 295 -10.45 4.27 -10.54
CA ASP A 295 -11.30 3.53 -11.47
C ASP A 295 -10.78 2.12 -11.76
N LYS A 296 -9.61 1.71 -11.28
CA LYS A 296 -9.05 0.39 -11.59
C LYS A 296 -9.01 -0.57 -10.40
N VAL A 297 -9.00 -0.06 -9.16
CA VAL A 297 -9.01 -0.92 -7.96
C VAL A 297 -10.38 -1.57 -7.78
N VAL A 298 -10.40 -2.91 -7.83
CA VAL A 298 -11.63 -3.70 -7.69
C VAL A 298 -11.71 -4.50 -6.40
N LEU A 299 -10.57 -4.78 -5.77
CA LEU A 299 -10.48 -5.60 -4.56
C LEU A 299 -9.24 -5.24 -3.74
N ASN A 300 -9.39 -5.24 -2.42
CA ASN A 300 -8.32 -5.08 -1.44
C ASN A 300 -8.27 -6.34 -0.56
N ILE A 301 -7.09 -6.94 -0.42
CA ILE A 301 -6.81 -8.15 0.36
C ILE A 301 -5.68 -7.81 1.33
N SER A 302 -6.01 -7.34 2.53
CA SER A 302 -5.04 -7.07 3.57
C SER A 302 -4.45 -8.38 4.09
N ASP A 303 -3.15 -8.56 3.87
CA ASP A 303 -2.38 -9.65 4.46
C ASP A 303 -2.08 -9.33 5.93
N GLY A 304 -2.82 -9.98 6.83
CA GLY A 304 -2.58 -9.98 8.26
C GLY A 304 -2.11 -11.33 8.77
N LEU A 305 -1.59 -12.23 7.91
CA LEU A 305 -1.01 -13.49 8.40
C LEU A 305 0.15 -13.17 9.34
N ARG A 306 1.06 -12.33 8.84
CA ARG A 306 2.11 -11.66 9.61
C ARG A 306 2.00 -10.16 9.40
N GLY A 307 2.11 -9.38 10.46
CA GLY A 307 2.03 -7.93 10.42
C GLY A 307 2.96 -7.28 11.43
N CYS A 308 2.86 -5.97 11.60
CA CYS A 308 3.49 -5.31 12.74
C CYS A 308 2.58 -4.25 13.35
N PHE A 309 2.64 -4.12 14.67
CA PHE A 309 1.85 -3.14 15.41
C PHE A 309 2.64 -1.88 15.73
N ASN A 310 3.97 -1.87 15.66
CA ASN A 310 4.79 -0.68 15.92
C ASN A 310 6.12 -0.68 15.14
N GLY A 311 6.83 0.46 15.14
CA GLY A 311 8.18 0.57 14.55
C GLY A 311 8.23 0.64 13.02
N GLY A 312 7.08 0.60 12.33
CA GLY A 312 6.98 0.85 10.90
C GLY A 312 7.44 2.27 10.49
N PRO A 313 7.72 2.52 9.20
CA PRO A 313 7.28 1.72 8.05
C PRO A 313 8.20 0.54 7.67
N GLY A 314 9.42 0.48 8.21
CA GLY A 314 10.32 -0.67 8.06
C GLY A 314 9.99 -1.81 9.03
N ALA A 315 10.53 -3.01 8.79
CA ALA A 315 10.37 -4.11 9.74
C ALA A 315 11.19 -3.86 11.01
N ASN A 316 10.53 -3.90 12.16
CA ASN A 316 11.20 -4.06 13.46
C ASN A 316 10.76 -5.41 14.05
N PRO A 317 11.65 -6.41 14.13
CA PRO A 317 11.31 -7.76 14.61
C PRO A 317 10.59 -7.78 15.96
N GLN A 318 10.89 -6.84 16.86
CA GLN A 318 10.25 -6.75 18.18
C GLN A 318 8.72 -6.55 18.09
N PHE A 319 8.26 -5.91 17.01
CA PHE A 319 6.86 -5.54 16.84
C PHE A 319 6.17 -6.35 15.74
N ILE A 320 6.82 -7.38 15.20
CA ILE A 320 6.19 -8.34 14.29
C ILE A 320 5.33 -9.29 15.11
N CYS A 321 4.13 -9.56 14.62
CA CYS A 321 3.24 -10.55 15.22
C CYS A 321 2.40 -11.24 14.14
N ASN A 322 1.85 -12.39 14.51
CA ASN A 322 0.88 -13.08 13.69
C ASN A 322 -0.52 -12.59 14.10
N TYR A 323 -1.21 -11.90 13.18
CA TYR A 323 -2.64 -11.63 13.39
C TYR A 323 -3.50 -12.77 12.85
N ASN A 324 -2.89 -13.74 12.15
CA ASN A 324 -3.54 -14.93 11.62
C ASN A 324 -4.82 -14.61 10.83
N SER A 325 -4.83 -13.45 10.15
CA SER A 325 -6.04 -12.88 9.56
C SER A 325 -5.86 -12.44 8.11
N LEU A 326 -6.93 -12.51 7.33
CA LEU A 326 -7.07 -11.82 6.06
C LEU A 326 -8.27 -10.88 6.13
N LEU A 327 -8.09 -9.63 5.71
CA LEU A 327 -9.19 -8.69 5.55
C LEU A 327 -9.45 -8.50 4.05
N VAL A 328 -10.69 -8.64 3.61
CA VAL A 328 -11.06 -8.54 2.19
C VAL A 328 -12.25 -7.61 2.01
N ALA A 329 -12.11 -6.63 1.12
CA ALA A 329 -13.13 -5.64 0.82
C ALA A 329 -12.94 -5.03 -0.57
N THR A 330 -13.99 -4.44 -1.16
CA THR A 330 -13.82 -3.55 -2.31
C THR A 330 -13.47 -2.13 -1.87
N ASP A 331 -13.93 -1.74 -0.68
CA ASP A 331 -13.75 -0.43 -0.08
C ASP A 331 -12.41 -0.36 0.68
N PRO A 332 -11.39 0.38 0.17
CA PRO A 332 -10.10 0.47 0.84
C PRO A 332 -10.14 1.33 2.11
N VAL A 333 -11.08 2.28 2.22
CA VAL A 333 -11.19 3.17 3.38
C VAL A 333 -11.75 2.40 4.56
N ALA A 334 -12.82 1.61 4.33
CA ALA A 334 -13.41 0.76 5.36
C ALA A 334 -12.43 -0.33 5.81
N LEU A 335 -11.69 -0.95 4.88
CA LEU A 335 -10.67 -1.96 5.18
C LEU A 335 -9.53 -1.38 6.03
N ASP A 336 -9.04 -0.19 5.72
CA ASP A 336 -8.04 0.50 6.53
C ASP A 336 -8.59 0.91 7.89
N ARG A 337 -9.85 1.36 7.95
CA ARG A 337 -10.50 1.69 9.21
C ARG A 337 -10.54 0.48 10.14
N ILE A 338 -10.89 -0.71 9.65
CA ILE A 338 -10.88 -1.94 10.46
C ILE A 338 -9.45 -2.38 10.79
N GLY A 339 -8.53 -2.32 9.82
CA GLY A 339 -7.12 -2.65 10.06
C GLY A 339 -6.47 -1.79 11.15
N TYR A 340 -6.84 -0.51 11.25
CA TYR A 340 -6.41 0.36 12.33
C TYR A 340 -6.87 -0.14 13.71
N ASP A 341 -8.12 -0.55 13.85
CA ASP A 341 -8.64 -1.03 15.14
C ASP A 341 -7.90 -2.29 15.61
N ILE A 342 -7.57 -3.21 14.68
CA ILE A 342 -6.80 -4.41 15.00
C ILE A 342 -5.40 -4.04 15.53
N ILE A 343 -4.70 -3.13 14.86
CA ILE A 343 -3.37 -2.68 15.28
C ILE A 343 -3.45 -1.90 16.60
N ALA A 344 -4.45 -1.02 16.76
CA ALA A 344 -4.65 -0.25 17.99
C ALA A 344 -4.93 -1.17 19.18
N ALA A 345 -5.77 -2.18 19.01
CA ALA A 345 -6.04 -3.20 20.03
C ALA A 345 -4.76 -3.93 20.44
N LYS A 346 -3.92 -4.34 19.46
CA LYS A 346 -2.62 -4.96 19.74
C LYS A 346 -1.68 -4.02 20.51
N ARG A 347 -1.58 -2.74 20.11
CA ARG A 347 -0.76 -1.75 20.84
C ARG A 347 -1.22 -1.52 22.27
N ILE A 348 -2.53 -1.54 22.52
CA ILE A 348 -3.08 -1.42 23.87
C ILE A 348 -2.73 -2.66 24.69
N ALA A 349 -2.91 -3.86 24.13
CA ALA A 349 -2.54 -5.11 24.80
C ALA A 349 -1.04 -5.18 25.15
N GLU A 350 -0.18 -4.59 24.32
CA GLU A 350 1.27 -4.52 24.52
C GLU A 350 1.72 -3.29 25.35
N GLY A 351 0.77 -2.51 25.90
CA GLY A 351 1.06 -1.36 26.75
C GLY A 351 1.71 -0.16 26.03
N LEU A 352 1.70 -0.12 24.70
CA LEU A 352 2.29 0.96 23.91
C LEU A 352 1.42 2.21 23.81
N GLN A 353 0.10 2.07 24.04
CA GLN A 353 -0.84 3.18 24.12
C GLN A 353 -2.02 2.81 25.03
N LYS A 354 -2.71 3.81 25.61
CA LYS A 354 -3.86 3.57 26.50
C LYS A 354 -5.18 3.48 25.75
N THR A 355 -5.35 4.32 24.73
CA THR A 355 -6.55 4.42 23.91
C THR A 355 -6.16 4.53 22.44
N PRO A 356 -7.09 4.26 21.50
CA PRO A 356 -6.91 4.67 20.11
C PRO A 356 -6.63 6.18 20.02
N VAL A 357 -5.96 6.58 18.95
CA VAL A 357 -5.57 7.96 18.59
C VAL A 357 -6.28 8.33 17.29
N PRO A 358 -7.54 8.80 17.32
CA PRO A 358 -8.37 9.04 16.13
C PRO A 358 -7.76 10.01 15.13
N GLU A 359 -6.92 10.95 15.59
CA GLU A 359 -6.18 11.91 14.77
C GLU A 359 -5.27 11.20 13.74
N SER A 360 -4.83 9.99 14.07
CA SER A 360 -4.04 9.14 13.16
C SER A 360 -4.84 8.67 11.94
N LEU A 361 -6.17 8.83 11.93
CA LEU A 361 -7.06 8.43 10.84
C LEU A 361 -7.48 9.59 9.93
N THR A 362 -6.82 10.76 10.03
CA THR A 362 -7.14 11.95 9.24
C THR A 362 -7.25 11.64 7.74
N PHE A 363 -6.32 10.87 7.17
CA PHE A 363 -6.36 10.49 5.76
C PHE A 363 -7.60 9.65 5.36
N LEU A 364 -8.16 8.84 6.27
CA LEU A 364 -9.37 8.07 5.97
C LEU A 364 -10.60 8.95 5.91
N LYS A 365 -10.69 9.94 6.82
CA LYS A 365 -11.75 10.95 6.75
C LYS A 365 -11.67 11.74 5.44
N MET A 366 -10.47 12.20 5.08
CA MET A 366 -10.25 12.89 3.80
C MET A 366 -10.63 12.01 2.60
N ALA A 367 -10.29 10.72 2.62
CA ALA A 367 -10.66 9.80 1.56
C ALA A 367 -12.18 9.58 1.47
N ALA A 368 -12.88 9.51 2.61
CA ALA A 368 -14.33 9.43 2.65
C ALA A 368 -14.99 10.71 2.11
N ASP A 369 -14.46 11.89 2.44
CA ASP A 369 -14.93 13.18 1.90
C ASP A 369 -14.76 13.27 0.38
N LEU A 370 -13.75 12.59 -0.18
CA LEU A 370 -13.54 12.41 -1.63
C LEU A 370 -14.42 11.28 -2.25
N GLY A 371 -15.29 10.68 -1.46
CA GLY A 371 -16.17 9.58 -1.86
C GLY A 371 -15.41 8.30 -2.21
N LEU A 372 -14.24 8.05 -1.62
CA LEU A 372 -13.45 6.85 -1.91
C LEU A 372 -13.84 5.64 -1.05
N GLY A 373 -14.64 5.86 0.00
CA GLY A 373 -15.18 4.79 0.83
C GLY A 373 -15.74 5.26 2.17
N VAL A 374 -16.09 4.30 3.00
CA VAL A 374 -16.76 4.52 4.29
C VAL A 374 -15.72 4.56 5.41
N TYR A 375 -15.65 5.70 6.11
CA TYR A 375 -14.74 5.90 7.24
C TYR A 375 -15.42 5.64 8.60
N GLU A 376 -16.70 5.96 8.74
CA GLU A 376 -17.39 5.88 10.02
C GLU A 376 -17.64 4.43 10.40
N LYS A 377 -17.07 4.01 11.55
CA LYS A 377 -17.05 2.61 11.98
C LYS A 377 -18.46 2.00 12.10
N ASP A 378 -19.42 2.77 12.57
CA ASP A 378 -20.82 2.38 12.74
C ASP A 378 -21.55 2.14 11.40
N LYS A 379 -21.00 2.64 10.28
CA LYS A 379 -21.52 2.41 8.93
C LYS A 379 -20.83 1.25 8.20
N ILE A 380 -19.82 0.63 8.81
CA ILE A 380 -19.09 -0.49 8.21
C ILE A 380 -19.80 -1.82 8.56
N ASP A 381 -20.23 -2.57 7.55
CA ASP A 381 -20.69 -3.95 7.69
C ASP A 381 -19.49 -4.88 7.82
N LEU A 382 -19.07 -5.10 9.06
CA LEU A 382 -17.98 -6.00 9.41
C LEU A 382 -18.51 -7.43 9.58
N LYS A 383 -17.94 -8.38 8.83
CA LYS A 383 -18.14 -9.83 9.03
C LYS A 383 -16.84 -10.47 9.50
N GLU A 384 -16.81 -10.93 10.74
CA GLU A 384 -15.69 -11.70 11.28
C GLU A 384 -15.99 -13.20 11.25
N ILE A 385 -15.04 -14.01 10.79
CA ILE A 385 -15.17 -15.46 10.67
C ILE A 385 -13.91 -16.12 11.24
N GLU A 386 -14.09 -16.96 12.23
CA GLU A 386 -13.04 -17.83 12.77
C GLU A 386 -13.11 -19.19 12.06
N MET A 387 -12.02 -19.60 11.40
CA MET A 387 -11.88 -20.91 10.79
C MET A 387 -11.05 -21.82 11.69
N SER A 388 -11.60 -23.00 12.00
CA SER A 388 -10.91 -24.08 12.72
C SER A 388 -9.89 -24.78 11.85
#